data_AF-A0A377D7N9-F1
#
_entry.id   AF-A0A377D7N9-F1
#
_cell.length_a   1.000
_cell.length_b   1.000
_cell.length_c   1.000
_cell.angle_alpha   90.00
_cell.angle_beta   90.00
_cell.angle_gamma   90.00
#
_symmetry.space_group_name_H-M   'P 1'
#
loop_
_entity.id
_entity.type
_entity.pdbx_description
1 polymer ?
#
loop_
_entity_poly.entity_id
_entity_poly.type
_entity_poly.pdbx_seq_one_letter_code
_entity_poly.pdbx_strand_id
1 'polypeptide(L)' 'MNKRLERELFKTIVEHTPLISIDLIIRNDKGEALLGQRLNRPAQNYWFVPGGRIYKDESFRGCI' A
#
# COMPACT_ATOMS: atom_id res chain seq x y z
N MET A 1 -1.15 -4.51 -19.50
CA MET A 1 0.25 -4.15 -19.18
C MET A 1 0.54 -4.54 -17.74
N ASN A 2 1.60 -5.29 -17.48
CA ASN A 2 2.00 -5.62 -16.12
C ASN A 2 2.62 -4.36 -15.48
N LYS A 3 1.91 -3.74 -14.53
CA LYS A 3 2.34 -2.49 -13.86
C LYS A 3 3.39 -2.72 -12.77
N ARG A 4 3.75 -3.98 -12.49
CA ARG A 4 4.69 -4.33 -11.42
C ARG A 4 6.12 -4.17 -11.91
N LEU A 5 6.86 -3.29 -11.25
CA LEU A 5 8.27 -3.05 -11.54
C LEU A 5 9.14 -4.26 -11.16
N GLU A 6 10.24 -4.42 -11.88
CA GLU A 6 11.32 -5.30 -11.50
C GLU A 6 11.85 -4.91 -10.11
N ARG A 7 12.32 -5.91 -9.34
CA ARG A 7 12.67 -5.72 -7.93
C ARG A 7 13.79 -4.70 -7.72
N GLU A 8 14.84 -4.75 -8.54
CA GLU A 8 15.99 -3.84 -8.36
C GLU A 8 15.61 -2.41 -8.70
N LEU A 9 14.87 -2.18 -9.78
CA LEU A 9 14.30 -0.87 -10.10
C LEU A 9 13.38 -0.36 -8.98
N PHE A 10 12.56 -1.23 -8.40
CA PHE A 10 11.70 -0.83 -7.28
C PHE A 10 12.50 -0.43 -6.04
N LYS A 11 13.59 -1.13 -5.70
CA LYS A 11 14.46 -0.74 -4.58
C LYS A 11 15.07 0.64 -4.81
N THR A 12 15.59 0.91 -6.01
CA THR A 12 16.15 2.24 -6.33
C THR A 12 15.10 3.34 -6.14
N ILE A 13 13.86 3.11 -6.55
CA ILE A 13 12.76 4.07 -6.36
C ILE A 13 12.46 4.29 -4.87
N VAL A 14 12.38 3.22 -4.07
CA VAL A 14 12.14 3.29 -2.61
C VAL A 14 13.24 4.10 -1.90
N GLU A 15 14.48 4.00 -2.37
CA GLU A 15 15.62 4.71 -1.78
C GLU A 15 15.63 6.21 -2.14
N HIS A 16 15.24 6.56 -3.36
CA HIS A 16 15.44 7.92 -3.88
C HIS A 16 14.16 8.77 -3.94
N THR A 17 12.99 8.16 -3.80
CA THR A 17 11.71 8.86 -4.01
C THR A 17 10.64 8.41 -3.01
N PRO A 18 9.75 9.32 -2.57
CA PRO A 18 8.61 8.93 -1.76
C PRO A 18 7.63 8.07 -2.59
N LEU A 19 7.06 7.05 -1.96
CA LEU A 19 5.98 6.27 -2.55
C LEU A 19 4.63 6.96 -2.28
N ILE A 20 3.78 7.00 -3.30
CA ILE A 20 2.39 7.43 -3.17
C ILE A 20 1.54 6.21 -2.86
N SER A 21 0.75 6.24 -1.79
CA SER A 21 -0.10 5.14 -1.35
C SER A 21 -1.47 5.61 -0.88
N ILE A 22 -2.41 4.67 -0.84
CA ILE A 22 -3.74 4.83 -0.27
C ILE A 22 -3.88 3.84 0.87
N ASP A 23 -4.39 4.34 1.99
CA ASP A 23 -4.80 3.54 3.14
C ASP A 23 -6.33 3.60 3.26
N LEU A 24 -6.94 2.45 3.54
CA LEU A 24 -8.39 2.27 3.62
C LEU A 24 -8.81 2.06 5.07
N ILE A 25 -9.54 3.03 5.62
CA ILE A 25 -10.19 2.90 6.93
C ILE A 25 -11.55 2.26 6.72
N ILE A 26 -11.60 0.93 6.84
CA ILE A 26 -12.85 0.17 6.71
C ILE A 26 -13.46 0.02 8.11
N ARG A 27 -14.72 0.42 8.25
CA ARG A 27 -15.47 0.31 9.50
C ARG A 27 -16.66 -0.63 9.32
N ASN A 28 -16.95 -1.42 10.34
CA ASN A 28 -18.19 -2.20 10.38
C ASN A 28 -19.35 -1.38 11.00
N ASP A 29 -20.55 -1.96 11.02
CA ASP A 29 -21.75 -1.29 11.56
C ASP A 29 -21.68 -0.99 13.07
N LYS A 30 -20.72 -1.59 13.78
CA LYS A 30 -20.46 -1.34 15.20
C LYS A 30 -19.45 -0.22 15.45
N GLY A 31 -18.90 0.38 14.38
CA GLY A 31 -17.89 1.44 14.45
C GLY A 31 -16.46 0.95 14.68
N GLU A 32 -16.21 -0.36 14.62
CA GLU A 32 -14.86 -0.94 14.76
C GLU A 32 -14.10 -0.83 13.44
N ALA A 33 -12.78 -0.62 13.50
CA ALA A 33 -11.93 -0.49 12.32
C ALA A 33 -11.23 -1.82 11.98
N LEU A 34 -11.17 -2.15 10.68
CA LEU A 34 -10.41 -3.30 10.19
C LEU A 34 -8.91 -3.01 10.28
N LEU A 35 -8.20 -3.89 10.99
CA LEU A 35 -6.74 -3.90 11.06
C LEU A 35 -6.23 -5.30 10.73
N GLY A 36 -5.11 -5.35 10.01
CA GLY A 36 -4.37 -6.58 9.75
C GLY A 36 -2.97 -6.50 10.36
N GLN A 37 -2.49 -7.62 10.92
CA GLN A 37 -1.10 -7.70 11.36
C GLN A 37 -0.18 -7.91 10.14
N ARG A 38 0.74 -6.97 9.91
CA ARG A 38 1.59 -6.98 8.71
C ARG A 38 2.67 -8.05 8.79
N LEU A 39 2.76 -8.90 7.75
CA LEU A 39 3.85 -9.89 7.64
C LEU A 39 5.10 -9.35 6.92
N ASN A 40 4.94 -8.27 6.15
CA ASN A 40 5.99 -7.70 5.31
C ASN A 40 6.51 -6.40 5.91
N ARG A 41 7.81 -6.13 5.72
CA ARG A 41 8.39 -4.81 5.96
C ARG A 41 7.83 -3.79 4.94
N PRO A 42 7.72 -2.51 5.30
CA PRO A 42 7.94 -1.92 6.63
C PRO A 42 6.79 -2.23 7.60
N ALA A 43 6.98 -1.90 8.89
CA ALA A 43 6.02 -2.11 9.98
C ALA A 43 5.57 -3.59 10.14
N GLN A 44 6.49 -4.53 9.91
CA GLN A 44 6.24 -5.95 10.15
C GLN A 44 5.87 -6.18 11.63
N ASN A 45 4.88 -7.04 11.86
CA ASN A 45 4.28 -7.40 13.14
C ASN A 45 3.40 -6.32 13.81
N TYR A 46 3.23 -5.15 13.18
CA TYR A 46 2.27 -4.13 13.63
C TYR A 46 0.88 -4.36 13.04
N TRP A 47 -0.13 -3.93 13.79
CA TRP A 47 -1.50 -3.78 13.29
C TRP A 47 -1.60 -2.54 12.42
N PHE A 48 -2.09 -2.70 11.20
CA PHE A 48 -2.17 -1.62 10.22
C PHE A 48 -3.48 -1.71 9.43
N VAL A 49 -3.94 -0.57 8.93
CA VAL A 49 -5.06 -0.53 7.99
C VAL A 49 -4.68 -1.18 6.66
N PRO A 50 -5.62 -1.78 5.93
CA PRO A 50 -5.39 -2.21 4.56
C PRO A 50 -4.99 -1.03 3.69
N GLY A 51 -4.02 -1.23 2.79
CA GLY A 51 -3.52 -0.17 1.93
C GLY A 51 -2.53 -0.67 0.90
N GLY A 52 -2.19 0.19 -0.04
CA GLY A 52 -1.32 -0.14 -1.16
C GLY A 52 -0.75 1.09 -1.84
N ARG A 53 0.38 0.91 -2.53
CA ARG A 53 0.97 1.96 -3.36
C ARG A 53 0.24 2.09 -4.69
N ILE A 54 0.19 3.31 -5.21
CA ILE A 54 -0.31 3.60 -6.55
C ILE A 54 0.80 3.30 -7.56
N TYR A 55 0.48 2.62 -8.65
CA TYR A 55 1.46 2.34 -9.70
C TYR A 55 1.70 3.53 -10.62
N LYS A 56 2.84 3.52 -11.32
CA LYS A 56 3.11 4.51 -12.38
C LYS A 56 1.98 4.47 -13.42
N ASP A 57 1.49 5.65 -13.77
CA ASP A 57 0.40 5.88 -14.73
C ASP A 57 -0.95 5.23 -14.33
N GLU A 58 -1.13 4.94 -13.05
CA GLU A 58 -2.41 4.56 -12.49
C GLU A 58 -3.20 5.79 -12.07
N SER A 59 -4.46 5.87 -12.51
CA SER A 59 -5.39 6.88 -12.01
C SER A 59 -5.87 6.55 -10.60
N PHE A 60 -6.22 7.57 -9.82
CA PHE A 60 -6.81 7.37 -8.49
C PHE A 60 -8.08 6.52 -8.50
N ARG A 61 -8.89 6.61 -9.57
CA ARG A 61 -10.07 5.75 -9.74
C ARG A 61 -9.71 4.28 -9.98
N GLY A 62 -8.53 4.01 -10.55
CA GLY A 62 -8.09 2.65 -10.84
C GLY A 62 -7.43 1.93 -9.67
N CYS A 63 -7.06 2.65 -8.61
CA CYS A 63 -6.40 2.06 -7.43
C CYS A 63 -7.31 1.87 -6.20
N ILE A 64 -8.54 2.40 -6.23
CA ILE A 64 -9.59 2.13 -5.23
C ILE A 64 -10.63 1.17 -5.81
#